data_AF-A0A5A7RS11-F1
#
_entry.id   AF-A0A5A7RS11-F1
#
_cell.length_a   1.000
_cell.length_b   1.000
_cell.length_c   1.000
_cell.angle_alpha   90.00
_cell.angle_beta   90.00
_cell.angle_gamma   90.00
#
_symmetry.space_group_name_H-M   'P 1'
#
loop_
_entity.id
_entity.type
_entity.pdbx_description
1 polymer ?
#
loop_
_entity_poly.entity_id
_entity_poly.type
_entity_poly.pdbx_seq_one_letter_code
_entity_poly.pdbx_strand_id
1 'polypeptide(L)' 'MVEYEIIEAKEIKFGKNNFIEVARKKAISEQGENEFISISRGYYLEDGKRKWKASIALPKEKEKREEIAKLIVEL' A
#
# COMPACT_ATOMS: atom_id res chain seq x y z
N MET A 1 21.05 6.54 6.53
CA MET A 1 19.68 7.15 6.49
C MET A 1 18.79 6.23 5.63
N VAL A 2 17.48 6.10 5.87
CA VAL A 2 16.60 5.28 5.00
C VAL A 2 15.65 6.21 4.27
N GLU A 3 15.82 6.32 2.96
CA GLU A 3 14.92 7.07 2.10
C GLU A 3 13.83 6.15 1.57
N TYR A 4 12.58 6.63 1.58
CA TYR A 4 11.43 5.88 1.07
C TYR A 4 10.90 6.59 -0.17
N GLU A 5 11.08 5.97 -1.32
CA GLU A 5 10.53 6.45 -2.58
C GLU A 5 9.23 5.71 -2.91
N ILE A 6 8.18 6.43 -3.30
CA ILE A 6 6.94 5.83 -3.80
C ILE A 6 7.07 5.73 -5.32
N ILE A 7 7.22 4.51 -5.84
CA ILE A 7 7.33 4.27 -7.28
C ILE A 7 5.97 4.43 -7.95
N GLU A 8 4.94 3.78 -7.38
CA GLU A 8 3.59 3.81 -7.93
C GLU A 8 2.60 3.73 -6.78
N ALA A 9 1.49 4.47 -6.86
CA ALA A 9 0.38 4.33 -5.93
C ALA A 9 -0.94 4.35 -6.71
N LYS A 10 -1.80 3.38 -6.42
CA LYS A 10 -3.15 3.26 -6.98
C LYS A 10 -4.17 3.34 -5.87
N GLU A 11 -5.11 4.26 -6.01
CA GLU A 11 -6.19 4.47 -5.07
C GLU A 11 -7.48 3.86 -5.62
N ILE A 12 -8.19 3.12 -4.77
CA ILE A 12 -9.45 2.46 -5.06
C ILE A 12 -10.46 2.96 -4.05
N LYS A 13 -11.40 3.80 -4.49
CA LYS A 13 -12.46 4.35 -3.64
C LYS A 13 -13.55 3.30 -3.42
N PHE A 14 -14.08 3.22 -2.21
CA PHE A 14 -15.17 2.31 -1.87
C PHE A 14 -16.04 2.86 -0.73
N GLY A 15 -17.31 2.43 -0.68
CA GLY A 15 -18.30 2.96 0.25
C GLY A 15 -18.50 4.48 0.08
N LYS A 16 -18.95 5.17 1.13
CA LYS A 16 -19.30 6.60 1.05
C LYS A 16 -18.06 7.52 1.04
N ASN A 17 -17.09 7.25 1.92
CA ASN A 17 -15.90 8.11 2.12
C ASN A 17 -14.61 7.29 2.33
N ASN A 18 -14.53 6.01 1.95
CA ASN A 18 -13.33 5.19 2.18
C ASN A 18 -12.54 5.00 0.88
N PHE A 19 -11.25 4.71 1.03
CA PHE A 19 -10.40 4.26 -0.06
C PHE A 19 -9.37 3.22 0.42
N ILE A 20 -8.95 2.35 -0.47
CA ILE A 20 -7.76 1.52 -0.32
C ILE A 20 -6.72 2.03 -1.30
N GLU A 21 -5.52 2.28 -0.80
CA GLU A 21 -4.37 2.69 -1.59
C GLU A 21 -3.36 1.55 -1.62
N VAL A 22 -3.00 1.09 -2.81
CA VAL A 22 -1.94 0.12 -3.04
C VAL A 22 -0.74 0.86 -3.61
N ALA A 23 0.32 1.00 -2.81
CA ALA A 23 1.52 1.73 -3.15
C ALA A 23 2.75 0.81 -3.20
N ARG A 24 3.49 0.82 -4.31
CA ARG A 24 4.82 0.24 -4.42
C ARG A 24 5.84 1.26 -3.91
N LYS A 25 6.55 0.90 -2.85
CA LYS A 25 7.56 1.73 -2.19
C LYS A 25 8.93 1.07 -2.31
N LYS A 26 9.96 1.89 -2.40
CA LYS A 26 11.36 1.48 -2.42
C LYS A 26 12.05 2.11 -1.22
N ALA A 27 12.49 1.27 -0.29
CA ALA A 27 13.37 1.69 0.78
C ALA A 27 14.81 1.63 0.27
N ILE A 28 15.46 2.78 0.20
CA ILE A 28 16.87 2.93 -0.18
C ILE A 28 17.64 3.15 1.12
N SER A 29 18.56 2.23 1.42
CA SER A 29 19.48 2.37 2.53
C SER A 29 20.91 2.12 2.06
N GLU A 30 21.90 2.56 2.85
CA GLU A 30 23.33 2.41 2.52
C GLU A 30 23.77 0.95 2.31
N GLN A 31 23.00 -0.02 2.82
CA GLN A 31 23.25 -1.47 2.67
C GLN A 31 22.45 -2.14 1.53
N GLY A 32 21.56 -1.42 0.85
CA GLY A 32 20.83 -1.96 -0.28
C GLY A 32 19.46 -1.32 -0.51
N GLU A 33 18.88 -1.67 -1.66
CA GLU A 33 17.58 -1.19 -2.11
C GLU A 33 16.54 -2.31 -1.94
N ASN A 34 15.43 -2.00 -1.27
CA ASN A 34 14.36 -2.95 -1.04
C ASN A 34 13.00 -2.41 -1.50
N GLU A 35 12.44 -3.02 -2.52
CA GLU A 35 11.11 -2.71 -3.03
C GLU A 35 10.05 -3.57 -2.34
N PHE A 36 8.99 -2.95 -1.84
CA PHE A 36 7.86 -3.62 -1.21
C PHE A 36 6.54 -2.96 -1.61
N ILE A 37 5.44 -3.72 -1.52
CA ILE A 37 4.10 -3.17 -1.74
C ILE A 37 3.47 -2.88 -0.38
N SER A 38 2.83 -1.73 -0.26
CA SER A 38 2.08 -1.31 0.91
C SER A 38 0.63 -1.11 0.53
N ILE A 39 -0.27 -1.78 1.25
CA ILE A 39 -1.71 -1.57 1.13
C ILE A 39 -2.14 -0.74 2.33
N SER A 40 -2.79 0.39 2.09
CA SER A 40 -3.24 1.29 3.14
C SER A 40 -4.72 1.58 2.98
N ARG A 41 -5.46 1.47 4.08
CA ARG A 41 -6.86 1.89 4.13
C ARG A 41 -6.94 3.30 4.65
N GLY A 42 -7.59 4.17 3.88
CA GLY A 42 -7.87 5.54 4.27
C GLY A 42 -9.33 5.93 4.11
N TYR A 43 -9.64 7.16 4.51
CA TYR A 43 -10.94 7.78 4.38
C TYR A 43 -10.81 9.29 4.13
N TYR A 44 -11.81 9.85 3.47
CA TYR A 44 -11.94 11.28 3.24
C TYR A 44 -12.68 11.94 4.40
N LEU A 45 -12.17 13.09 4.83
CA LEU A 45 -12.86 14.01 5.73
C LEU A 45 -13.82 14.90 4.94
N GLU A 46 -14.74 15.57 5.63
CA GLU A 46 -15.71 16.51 5.02
C GLU A 46 -15.04 17.65 4.25
N ASP A 47 -13.81 18.01 4.65
CA ASP A 47 -12.94 19.01 4.02
C ASP A 47 -12.18 18.47 2.78
N GLY A 48 -12.43 17.23 2.36
CA GLY A 48 -11.76 16.57 1.23
C GLY A 48 -10.34 16.05 1.54
N LYS A 49 -9.81 16.32 2.73
CA LYS A 49 -8.53 15.79 3.20
C LYS A 49 -8.57 14.26 3.35
N ARG A 50 -7.48 13.59 2.96
CA ARG A 50 -7.30 12.14 3.09
C ARG A 50 -6.61 11.81 4.42
N LYS A 51 -7.15 10.85 5.16
CA LYS A 51 -6.49 10.25 6.32
C LYS A 51 -6.33 8.76 6.11
N TRP A 52 -5.15 8.25 6.42
CA TRP A 52 -4.88 6.82 6.47
C TRP A 52 -5.21 6.30 7.87
N LYS A 53 -6.01 5.25 7.95
CA LYS A 53 -6.41 4.60 9.21
C LYS A 53 -5.49 3.44 9.56
N ALA A 54 -5.10 2.66 8.56
CA ALA A 54 -4.22 1.51 8.74
C ALA A 54 -3.42 1.29 7.47
N SER A 55 -2.20 0.79 7.61
CA SER A 55 -1.37 0.35 6.50
C SER A 55 -0.71 -0.98 6.85
N ILE A 56 -0.55 -1.82 5.84
CA ILE A 56 0.17 -3.07 5.91
C ILE A 56 1.23 -3.08 4.82
N ALA A 57 2.44 -3.48 5.17
CA ALA A 57 3.48 -3.80 4.20
C ALA A 57 3.36 -5.28 3.84
N LEU A 58 3.30 -5.57 2.54
CA LEU A 58 3.30 -6.92 2.01
C LEU A 58 4.73 -7.46 1.93
N PRO A 59 4.91 -8.79 2.02
CA PRO A 59 6.21 -9.43 1.82
C PRO A 59 6.77 -9.14 0.42
N LYS A 60 8.11 -9.19 0.31
CA LYS A 60 8.82 -8.96 -0.96
C LYS A 60 8.62 -10.13 -1.92
N GLU A 61 8.51 -11.35 -1.39
CA GLU A 61 8.34 -12.57 -2.17
C GLU A 61 7.11 -12.47 -3.08
N LYS A 62 7.31 -12.70 -4.38
CA LYS A 62 6.24 -12.64 -5.39
C LYS A 62 5.17 -13.70 -5.11
N GLU A 63 5.60 -14.92 -4.75
CA GLU A 63 4.73 -16.06 -4.46
C GLU A 63 3.72 -15.76 -3.35
N LYS A 64 4.18 -15.25 -2.20
CA LYS A 64 3.31 -14.85 -1.08
C LYS A 64 2.33 -13.74 -1.49
N ARG A 65 2.77 -12.77 -2.30
CA ARG A 65 1.89 -11.71 -2.80
C ARG A 65 0.82 -12.25 -3.75
N GLU A 66 1.16 -13.23 -4.57
CA GLU A 66 0.21 -13.90 -5.46
C GLU A 66 -0.81 -14.71 -4.66
N GLU A 67 -0.40 -15.41 -3.59
CA GLU A 67 -1.32 -16.09 -2.69
C GLU A 67 -2.27 -15.11 -1.98
N ILE A 68 -1.75 -14.02 -1.42
CA ILE A 68 -2.59 -12.98 -0.78
C ILE A 68 -3.57 -12.38 -1.79
N ALA A 69 -3.13 -12.10 -3.02
CA ALA A 69 -4.00 -11.55 -4.06
C ALA A 69 -5.12 -12.52 -4.44
N LYS A 70 -4.83 -13.82 -4.55
CA LYS A 70 -5.85 -14.86 -4.79
C LYS A 70 -6.87 -14.92 -3.66
N LEU A 71 -6.40 -14.97 -2.41
CA LEU A 71 -7.28 -14.96 -1.24
C LEU A 71 -8.21 -13.75 -1.19
N ILE A 72 -7.73 -12.57 -1.61
CA ILE A 72 -8.56 -11.35 -1.69
C ILE A 72 -9.65 -11.44 -2.77
N VAL A 73 -9.41 -12.19 -3.86
CA VAL A 73 -10.37 -12.35 -4.96
C VAL A 73 -11.36 -13.48 -4.68
N GLU A 74 -10.93 -14.53 -3.98
CA GLU A 74 -11.73 -15.73 -3.72
C GLU A 74 -12.64 -15.64 -2.48
N LEU A 75 -12.30 -14.82 -1.48
CA LEU A 75 -13.12 -14.57 -0.28
C LEU A 75 -14.15 -13.45 -0.50
#